data_AF-A0A7J4EF55-F1
#
_entry.id   AF-A0A7J4EF55-F1
#
_cell.length_a   1.000
_cell.length_b   1.000
_cell.length_c   1.000
_cell.angle_alpha   90.00
_cell.angle_beta   90.00
_cell.angle_gamma   90.00
#
_symmetry.space_group_name_H-M   'P 1'
#
loop_
_entity.id
_entity.type
_entity.pdbx_description
1 polymer ?
#
loop_
_entity_poly.entity_id
_entity_poly.type
_entity_poly.pdbx_seq_one_letter_code
_entity_poly.pdbx_strand_id
1 'polypeptide(L)' 'MRYMVGEATLLIRKTTSEKVVGTYCGKLIPPGETYYREEGVGYHIHSLIARNYCENCYAKYREELLTKP' A
#
# COMPACT_ATOMS: atom_id res chain seq x y z
N MET A 1 15.42 -21.93 17.85
CA MET A 1 15.12 -20.62 17.24
C MET A 1 14.54 -20.85 15.84
N ARG A 2 13.23 -20.72 15.67
CA ARG A 2 12.57 -20.70 14.35
C ARG A 2 12.15 -19.25 14.10
N TYR A 3 12.98 -18.49 13.41
CA TYR A 3 12.57 -17.21 12.84
C TYR A 3 12.20 -17.42 11.36
N MET A 4 11.36 -16.52 10.86
CA MET A 4 10.88 -16.38 9.47
C MET A 4 9.46 -16.93 9.19
N VAL A 5 8.47 -16.41 9.93
CA VAL A 5 7.31 -15.89 9.20
C VAL A 5 7.81 -14.56 8.62
N GLY A 6 8.27 -14.58 7.36
CA GLY A 6 8.35 -13.33 6.62
C GLY A 6 6.93 -12.78 6.61
N GLU A 7 6.72 -11.64 7.25
CA GLU A 7 5.40 -11.01 7.35
C GLU A 7 4.95 -10.65 5.92
N ALA A 8 4.29 -11.59 5.24
CA ALA A 8 3.90 -11.41 3.85
C ALA A 8 2.87 -10.29 3.77
N THR A 9 3.15 -9.30 2.92
CA THR A 9 2.28 -8.17 2.63
C THR A 9 1.86 -8.21 1.17
N LEU A 10 0.69 -7.67 0.86
CA LEU A 10 0.19 -7.56 -0.50
C LEU A 10 -0.46 -6.18 -0.73
N LEU A 11 -0.61 -5.81 -2.00
CA LEU A 11 -1.25 -4.57 -2.41
C LEU A 11 -2.72 -4.83 -2.77
N ILE A 12 -3.63 -4.30 -1.97
CA ILE A 12 -5.07 -4.37 -2.24
C ILE A 12 -5.52 -3.10 -2.94
N ARG A 13 -6.18 -3.27 -4.09
CA ARG A 13 -6.87 -2.18 -4.78
C ARG A 13 -8.07 -1.72 -3.96
N LYS A 14 -8.13 -0.44 -3.64
CA LYS A 14 -9.23 0.22 -2.91
C LYS A 14 -9.63 1.52 -3.61
N THR A 15 -10.84 1.97 -3.37
CA THR A 15 -11.29 3.31 -3.77
C THR A 15 -11.24 4.20 -2.53
N THR A 16 -10.63 5.38 -2.65
CA THR A 16 -10.48 6.25 -1.48
C THR A 16 -11.78 6.99 -1.19
N SER A 17 -12.23 6.96 0.07
CA SER A 17 -13.35 7.79 0.55
C SER A 17 -12.90 9.19 0.96
N GLU A 18 -11.60 9.38 1.20
CA GLU A 18 -11.02 10.61 1.72
C GLU A 18 -9.77 11.02 0.91
N LYS A 19 -9.09 12.09 1.31
CA LYS A 19 -7.81 12.47 0.74
C LYS A 19 -6.71 11.56 1.29
N VAL A 20 -6.10 10.75 0.42
CA VAL A 20 -4.98 9.86 0.78
C VAL A 20 -3.70 10.38 0.14
N VAL A 21 -2.57 10.29 0.84
CA VAL A 21 -1.26 10.63 0.26
C VAL A 21 -0.56 9.35 -0.13
N GLY A 22 -0.06 9.29 -1.37
CA GLY A 22 0.75 8.17 -1.83
C GLY A 22 2.11 8.18 -1.13
N THR A 23 2.45 7.09 -0.44
CA THR A 23 3.71 6.91 0.29
C THR A 23 4.92 7.08 -0.63
N TYR A 24 4.91 6.44 -1.81
CA TYR A 24 6.06 6.47 -2.71
C TYR A 24 6.28 7.81 -3.43
N CYS A 25 5.21 8.46 -3.90
CA CYS A 25 5.31 9.67 -4.73
C CYS A 25 4.93 10.97 -4.02
N GLY A 26 4.42 10.90 -2.80
CA GLY A 26 3.91 12.05 -2.04
C GLY A 26 2.69 12.74 -2.66
N LYS A 27 2.14 12.20 -3.76
CA LYS A 27 1.00 12.83 -4.44
C LYS A 27 -0.30 12.58 -3.69
N LEU A 28 -1.15 13.60 -3.68
CA LEU A 28 -2.51 13.52 -3.18
C LEU A 28 -3.39 12.69 -4.13
N ILE A 29 -4.08 11.72 -3.55
CA ILE A 29 -5.08 10.87 -4.19
C ILE A 29 -6.45 11.40 -3.73
N PRO A 30 -7.22 12.04 -4.61
CA PRO A 30 -8.51 12.63 -4.25
C PRO A 30 -9.56 11.53 -3.97
N PRO A 31 -10.59 11.84 -3.16
CA PRO A 31 -11.68 10.91 -2.90
C PRO A 31 -12.36 10.48 -4.21
N GLY A 32 -12.75 9.21 -4.29
CA GLY A 32 -13.31 8.58 -5.49
C GLY A 32 -12.27 7.93 -6.40
N GLU A 33 -10.97 8.20 -6.22
CA GLU A 33 -9.90 7.58 -7.02
C GLU A 33 -9.49 6.19 -6.52
N THR A 34 -8.95 5.40 -7.44
CA THR A 34 -8.35 4.11 -7.12
C THR A 34 -6.95 4.31 -6.51
N TYR A 35 -6.68 3.60 -5.42
CA TYR A 35 -5.37 3.47 -4.82
C TYR A 35 -5.09 2.02 -4.41
N TYR A 36 -3.83 1.74 -4.11
CA TYR A 36 -3.37 0.43 -3.66
C TYR A 36 -2.84 0.56 -2.25
N ARG A 37 -3.42 -0.18 -1.31
CA ARG A 37 -3.01 -0.18 0.09
C ARG A 37 -2.30 -1.48 0.42
N GLU A 38 -1.21 -1.36 1.15
CA GLU A 38 -0.52 -2.49 1.74
C GLU A 38 -1.34 -3.11 2.87
N GLU A 39 -1.58 -4.42 2.79
CA GLU A 39 -2.21 -5.20 3.86
C GLU A 39 -1.40 -6.46 4.16
N GLY A 40 -1.44 -6.88 5.42
CA GLY A 40 -0.78 -8.08 5.91
C GLY A 40 -1.56 -9.33 5.57
N VAL A 41 -0.89 -10.39 5.15
CA VAL A 41 -1.50 -11.69 4.89
C VAL A 41 -1.62 -12.45 6.21
N GLY A 42 -2.85 -12.55 6.74
CA GLY A 42 -3.13 -13.24 7.99
C GLY A 42 -2.87 -12.41 9.25
N TYR A 43 -2.61 -11.10 9.12
CA TYR A 43 -2.46 -10.17 10.23
C TYR A 43 -2.91 -8.76 9.83
N HIS A 44 -3.23 -7.93 10.82
CA HIS A 44 -3.67 -6.56 10.59
C HIS A 44 -2.48 -5.59 10.66
N ILE A 45 -2.29 -4.78 9.62
CA ILE A 45 -1.33 -3.67 9.63
C ILE A 45 -2.06 -2.42 10.13
N HIS A 46 -1.53 -1.79 11.17
CA HIS A 46 -2.05 -0.51 11.65
C HIS A 46 -2.05 0.53 10.52
N SER A 47 -3.13 1.30 10.40
CA SER A 47 -3.32 2.30 9.34
C SER A 47 -2.21 3.35 9.25
N LEU A 48 -1.53 3.64 10.37
CA LEU A 48 -0.36 4.53 10.43
C LEU A 48 0.88 3.97 9.73
N ILE A 49 0.98 2.65 9.61
CA ILE A 49 2.11 1.92 9.02
C ILE A 49 1.77 1.49 7.60
N ALA A 50 0.49 1.23 7.31
CA ALA A 50 0.04 0.78 6.00
C ALA A 50 0.35 1.81 4.90
N ARG A 51 1.20 1.41 3.95
CA ARG A 51 1.60 2.25 2.83
C ARG A 51 0.49 2.32 1.78
N ASN A 52 0.33 3.50 1.17
CA ASN A 52 -0.68 3.75 0.14
C ASN A 52 0.01 4.17 -1.16
N TYR A 53 -0.46 3.67 -2.30
CA TYR A 53 0.15 3.94 -3.60
C TYR A 53 -0.93 4.35 -4.60
N CYS A 54 -0.68 5.41 -5.36
CA CYS A 54 -1.60 5.81 -6.42
C CYS A 54 -1.50 4.84 -7.61
N GLU A 55 -2.52 4.85 -8.46
CA GLU A 55 -2.56 4.03 -9.68
C GLU A 55 -1.31 4.23 -10.56
N ASN A 56 -0.83 5.46 -10.70
CA ASN A 56 0.39 5.75 -11.47
C ASN A 56 1.64 5.06 -10.92
N CYS A 57 1.79 4.98 -9.58
CA CYS A 57 2.92 4.28 -8.98
C CYS A 57 2.79 2.78 -9.19
N TYR A 58 1.59 2.25 -8.98
CA TYR A 58 1.32 0.83 -9.18
C TYR A 58 1.50 0.40 -10.63
N ALA A 59 1.06 1.22 -11.60
CA ALA A 59 1.26 0.94 -13.03
C ALA A 59 2.75 0.86 -13.41
N LYS A 60 3.61 1.64 -12.73
CA LYS A 60 5.04 1.71 -13.02
C LYS A 60 5.87 0.63 -12.31
N TYR A 61 5.54 0.32 -11.06
CA TYR A 61 6.37 -0.54 -10.19
C TYR A 61 5.65 -1.80 -9.69
N ARG A 62 4.32 -1.87 -9.83
CA ARG A 62 3.49 -3.01 -9.40
C ARG A 62 3.84 -3.44 -7.96
N GLU A 63 4.07 -4.73 -7.74
CA GLU A 63 4.40 -5.31 -6.44
C GLU A 63 5.81 -4.93 -5.95
N GLU A 64 6.68 -4.39 -6.80
CA GLU A 64 7.99 -3.87 -6.35
C GLU A 64 7.83 -2.68 -5.38
N LEU A 65 6.65 -2.06 -5.31
CA LEU A 65 6.36 -1.04 -4.30
C LEU A 65 6.45 -1.58 -2.87
N LEU A 66 6.21 -2.88 -2.65
CA LEU A 66 6.33 -3.49 -1.32
C LEU A 66 7.77 -3.45 -0.80
N THR A 67 8.77 -3.38 -1.69
CA THR A 67 10.19 -3.32 -1.33
C THR A 67 10.79 -1.92 -1.42
N LYS A 68 9.99 -0.92 -1.81
CA LYS A 68 10.42 0.48 -1.92
C LYS A 68 9.85 1.32 -0.77
N PRO A 69 10.63 2.26 -0.21
CA PRO A 69 10.18 3.13 0.87
C PRO A 69 9.06 4.08 0.44
#